data_AF-A0A1Q9T0N0-F1
#
_entry.id   AF-A0A1Q9T0N0-F1
#
_cell.length_a   1.000
_cell.length_b   1.000
_cell.length_c   1.000
_cell.angle_alpha   90.00
_cell.angle_beta   90.00
_cell.angle_gamma   90.00
#
_symmetry.space_group_name_H-M   'P 1'
#
loop_
_entity.id
_entity.type
_entity.pdbx_description
1 polymer ?
#
loop_
_entity_poly.entity_id
_entity_poly.type
_entity_poly.pdbx_seq_one_letter_code
_entity_poly.pdbx_strand_id
1 'polypeptide(L)' 'MGQDDVDADGQTYLAILGMPVLVFEASAHTLRAARERAVRRGLPLAVYLDDIFATGHDAATARSSRQSRGPTWT' A
#
# COMPACT_ATOMS: atom_id res chain seq x y z
N MET A 1 -6.66 18.72 -7.27
CA MET A 1 -6.84 18.62 -5.81
C MET A 1 -8.30 18.91 -5.51
N GLY A 2 -8.92 18.18 -4.58
CA GLY A 2 -10.30 18.45 -4.15
C GLY A 2 -10.38 19.73 -3.31
N GLN A 3 -11.60 20.25 -3.10
CA GLN A 3 -11.84 21.32 -2.14
C GLN A 3 -11.94 20.71 -0.74
N ASP A 4 -11.42 21.43 0.26
CA ASP A 4 -11.52 21.00 1.65
C ASP A 4 -12.98 20.89 2.07
N ASP A 5 -13.28 19.86 2.85
CA ASP A 5 -14.62 19.58 3.35
C ASP A 5 -14.84 20.40 4.64
N VAL A 6 -16.00 21.04 4.78
CA VAL A 6 -16.37 21.80 5.98
C VAL A 6 -17.56 21.15 6.65
N ASP A 7 -17.44 20.80 7.93
CA ASP A 7 -18.57 20.26 8.68
C ASP A 7 -19.56 21.34 9.13
N ALA A 8 -20.65 20.90 9.79
CA ALA A 8 -21.71 21.79 10.25
C ALA A 8 -21.24 22.79 11.33
N ASP A 9 -20.14 22.49 12.02
CA ASP A 9 -19.55 23.32 13.08
C ASP A 9 -18.46 24.25 12.53
N GLY A 10 -18.21 24.23 11.22
CA GLY A 10 -17.22 25.07 10.55
C GLY A 10 -15.79 24.52 10.59
N GLN A 11 -15.58 23.28 11.02
CA GLN A 11 -14.25 22.65 10.97
C GLN A 11 -13.90 22.24 9.55
N THR A 12 -12.68 22.55 9.16
CA THR A 12 -12.15 22.23 7.83
C THR A 12 -11.36 20.93 7.89
N TYR A 13 -11.68 19.99 7.00
CA TYR A 13 -11.03 18.71 6.83
C TYR A 13 -10.37 18.63 5.45
N LEU A 14 -9.39 17.74 5.33
CA LEU A 14 -8.79 17.44 4.04
C LEU A 14 -9.85 16.93 3.06
N ALA A 15 -9.75 17.39 1.82
CA ALA A 15 -10.60 16.93 0.73
C ALA A 15 -10.68 15.40 0.66
N ILE A 16 -11.90 14.87 0.60
CA ILE A 16 -12.13 13.43 0.42
C ILE A 16 -11.70 12.98 -0.99
N LEU A 17 -11.16 11.76 -1.08
CA LEU A 17 -10.96 11.06 -2.35
C LEU A 17 -12.32 10.84 -3.03
N GLY A 18 -12.59 11.54 -4.14
CA GLY A 18 -13.84 11.42 -4.91
C GLY A 18 -14.02 10.09 -5.67
N MET A 19 -13.28 9.05 -5.29
CA MET A 19 -13.36 7.70 -5.86
C MET A 19 -13.47 6.68 -4.73
N PRO A 20 -14.36 5.67 -4.84
CA PRO A 20 -14.46 4.63 -3.84
C PRO A 20 -13.18 3.81 -3.76
N VAL A 21 -12.69 3.57 -2.54
CA VAL A 21 -11.54 2.69 -2.26
C VAL A 21 -12.06 1.45 -1.54
N LEU A 22 -11.75 0.27 -2.08
CA LEU A 22 -12.08 -1.01 -1.46
C LEU A 22 -10.88 -1.54 -0.68
N VAL A 23 -11.09 -1.86 0.59
CA VAL A 23 -10.06 -2.41 1.48
C VAL A 23 -10.40 -3.87 1.78
N PHE A 24 -9.43 -4.76 1.58
CA PHE A 24 -9.58 -6.19 1.78
C PHE A 24 -8.45 -6.72 2.66
N GLU A 25 -8.76 -7.75 3.45
CA GLU A 25 -7.79 -8.51 4.22
C GLU A 25 -7.72 -9.95 3.68
N ALA A 26 -6.54 -10.55 3.69
CA ALA A 26 -6.35 -11.95 3.37
C ALA A 26 -5.09 -12.51 4.01
N SER A 27 -4.98 -13.84 4.03
CA SER A 27 -3.74 -14.52 4.44
C SER A 27 -2.55 -14.16 3.54
N ALA A 28 -1.34 -14.34 4.06
CA ALA A 28 -0.09 -14.07 3.32
C ALA A 28 -0.03 -14.80 1.97
N HIS A 29 -0.52 -16.04 1.91
CA HIS A 29 -0.59 -16.82 0.68
C HIS A 29 -1.47 -16.13 -0.39
N THR A 30 -2.64 -15.64 0.01
CA THR A 30 -3.57 -14.97 -0.90
C THR A 30 -3.05 -13.61 -1.34
N LEU A 31 -2.46 -12.82 -0.42
CA LEU A 31 -1.84 -11.53 -0.75
C LEU A 31 -0.68 -11.71 -1.74
N ARG A 32 0.15 -12.75 -1.57
CA ARG A 32 1.23 -13.08 -2.52
C ARG A 32 0.67 -13.38 -3.91
N ALA A 33 -0.36 -14.22 -4.01
CA ALA A 33 -1.00 -14.53 -5.29
C ALA A 33 -1.64 -13.30 -5.95
N ALA A 34 -2.27 -12.40 -5.17
CA ALA A 34 -2.82 -11.15 -5.67
C ALA A 34 -1.73 -10.22 -6.23
N ARG A 35 -0.62 -10.06 -5.50
CA ARG A 35 0.56 -9.31 -5.96
C ARG A 35 1.13 -9.88 -7.26
N GLU A 36 1.34 -11.19 -7.33
CA GLU A 36 1.87 -11.86 -8.53
C GLU A 36 0.98 -11.63 -9.76
N ARG A 37 -0.35 -11.70 -9.60
CA ARG A 37 -1.31 -11.41 -10.68
C ARG A 37 -1.25 -9.96 -11.14
N ALA A 38 -1.15 -9.01 -10.21
CA ALA A 38 -1.09 -7.59 -10.53
C ALA A 38 0.22 -7.23 -11.25
N VAL A 39 1.36 -7.76 -10.80
CA VAL A 39 2.66 -7.60 -11.48
C VAL A 39 2.62 -8.20 -12.89
N ARG A 40 2.10 -9.41 -13.05
CA ARG A 40 1.97 -10.06 -14.37
C ARG A 40 1.12 -9.26 -15.34
N ARG A 41 0.16 -8.49 -14.83
CA ARG A 41 -0.71 -7.60 -15.61
C ARG A 41 -0.11 -6.20 -15.84
N GLY A 42 1.09 -5.92 -15.33
CA GLY A 42 1.73 -4.60 -15.44
C GLY A 42 0.99 -3.50 -14.67
N LEU A 43 0.20 -3.86 -13.64
CA LEU A 43 -0.53 -2.87 -12.85
C LEU A 43 0.43 -2.12 -11.92
N PRO A 44 0.35 -0.78 -11.85
CA PRO A 44 1.01 -0.01 -10.80
C PRO A 44 0.56 -0.47 -9.41
N LEU A 45 1.52 -0.72 -8.52
CA LEU A 45 1.28 -1.22 -7.17
C LEU A 45 2.05 -0.37 -6.16
N ALA A 46 1.35 0.10 -5.13
CA ALA A 46 1.98 0.52 -3.88
C ALA A 46 2.05 -0.71 -2.96
N VAL A 47 3.23 -1.01 -2.42
CA VAL A 47 3.44 -2.16 -1.54
C VAL A 47 3.98 -1.65 -0.21
N TYR A 48 3.29 -1.98 0.87
CA TYR A 48 3.73 -1.74 2.23
C TYR A 48 4.28 -3.04 2.82
N LEU A 49 5.52 -2.99 3.30
CA LEU A 49 6.20 -4.12 3.95
C LEU A 49 6.26 -3.83 5.45
N ASP A 50 6.24 -4.86 6.30
CA ASP A 50 6.39 -4.71 7.75
C ASP A 50 7.65 -3.90 8.12
N ASP A 51 8.74 -4.07 7.37
CA ASP A 51 10.00 -3.33 7.55
C ASP A 51 9.86 -1.80 7.44
N ILE A 52 8.81 -1.30 6.77
CA ILE A 52 8.52 0.15 6.63
C ILE A 52 8.17 0.73 8.01
N PHE A 53 7.46 -0.04 8.83
CA PHE A 53 7.06 0.40 10.16
C PHE A 53 8.20 0.25 11.18
N ALA A 54 9.21 -0.58 10.89
CA ALA A 54 10.33 -0.81 11.78
C ALA A 54 11.35 0.34 11.79
N THR A 55 11.50 1.08 10.68
CA THR A 55 12.60 2.04 10.51
C THR A 55 12.18 3.51 10.38
N GLY A 56 10.87 3.81 10.29
CA GLY A 56 10.38 5.20 10.19
C GLY A 56 10.94 5.99 8.99
N HIS A 57 11.55 5.30 8.02
CA HIS A 57 12.26 5.92 6.90
C HIS A 57 12.01 5.15 5.60
N ASP A 58 11.21 5.75 4.72
CA ASP A 58 10.75 5.15 3.45
C ASP A 58 11.89 4.72 2.51
N ALA A 59 13.08 5.32 2.65
CA ALA A 59 14.25 5.04 1.82
C ALA A 59 14.88 3.64 2.06
N ALA A 60 14.69 3.05 3.23
CA ALA A 60 15.24 1.72 3.55
C ALA A 60 14.57 0.59 2.73
N THR A 61 13.32 0.80 2.34
CA THR A 61 12.43 -0.20 1.73
C THR A 61 12.80 -0.56 0.30
N ALA A 62 13.24 0.42 -0.51
CA ALA A 62 13.66 0.19 -1.90
C ALA A 62 14.94 -0.66 -2.01
N ARG A 63 15.72 -0.77 -0.91
CA ARG A 63 16.93 -1.59 -0.82
C ARG A 63 16.62 -3.04 -0.40
N SER A 64 15.64 -3.26 0.48
CA SER A 64 15.19 -4.60 0.90
C SER A 64 14.48 -5.35 -0.23
N SER A 65 13.56 -4.69 -0.95
CA SER A 65 12.82 -5.31 -2.07
C SER A 65 13.69 -5.74 -3.27
N ARG A 66 14.88 -5.16 -3.43
CA ARG A 66 15.88 -5.56 -4.42
C ARG A 66 16.68 -6.81 -4.03
N GLN A 67 16.74 -7.14 -2.75
CA GLN A 67 17.55 -8.26 -2.24
C GLN A 67 16.76 -9.57 -2.06
N SER A 68 15.43 -9.53 -1.99
CA SER A 68 14.60 -10.73 -1.86
C SER A 68 14.39 -11.46 -3.19
N ARG A 69 15.46 -12.06 -3.73
CA ARG A 69 15.33 -13.20 -4.65
C ARG A 69 14.95 -14.42 -3.80
N GLY A 70 13.63 -14.67 -3.68
CA GLY A 70 12.97 -15.94 -3.29
C GLY A 70 13.47 -16.70 -2.05
N PRO A 71 12.63 -17.01 -1.04
CA PRO A 71 13.05 -17.93 0.01
C PRO A 71 13.10 -19.36 -0.54
N THR A 72 14.24 -20.03 -0.35
CA THR A 72 14.35 -21.49 -0.29
C THR A 72 13.58 -21.94 0.96
N TRP A 73 12.50 -22.70 0.76
CA TRP A 73 11.78 -23.35 1.86
C TRP A 73 12.30 -24.79 1.96
N THR A 74 12.76 -25.17 3.16
CA THR A 74 12.83 -26.56 3.64
C THR A 74 11.82 -26.68 4.77
#